data_AF-A0A256YND5-F1
#
_entry.id   AF-A0A256YND5-F1
#
_cell.length_a   1.000
_cell.length_b   1.000
_cell.length_c   1.000
_cell.angle_alpha   90.00
_cell.angle_beta   90.00
_cell.angle_gamma   90.00
#
_symmetry.space_group_name_H-M   'P 1'
#
loop_
_entity.id
_entity.type
_entity.pdbx_description
1 polymer ?
#
loop_
_entity_poly.entity_id
_entity_poly.type
_entity_poly.pdbx_seq_one_letter_code
_entity_poly.pdbx_strand_id
1 'polypeptide(L)'
;YRTLAEVRNKEENLTKAIRAYEEALKIRTVEKYPVNYATTQNNLGNAYRTLAEVRNKEENLTKAIRAYEEALKIYTVEKYPVNYATTQNNLGNAYSRLAEVPTVDLLRFGIKRKILQKQYELMKRL
;
A
#
# COMPACT_ATOMS: atom_id res chain seq x y z
N TYR A 1 -21.56 -3.52 -22.63
CA TYR A 1 -21.26 -4.84 -22.03
C TYR A 1 -19.75 -5.11 -21.86
N ARG A 2 -18.88 -4.85 -22.86
CA ARG A 2 -17.43 -5.10 -22.78
C ARG A 2 -16.71 -4.44 -21.58
N THR A 3 -16.91 -3.13 -21.36
CA THR A 3 -16.23 -2.39 -20.28
C THR A 3 -16.63 -2.87 -18.88
N LEU A 4 -17.90 -3.25 -18.68
CA LEU A 4 -18.37 -3.79 -17.40
C LEU A 4 -17.74 -5.17 -17.12
N ALA A 5 -17.61 -6.02 -18.16
CA ALA A 5 -16.93 -7.30 -18.04
C ALA A 5 -15.43 -7.12 -17.74
N GLU A 6 -14.76 -6.16 -18.38
CA GLU A 6 -13.35 -5.83 -18.11
C GLU A 6 -13.14 -5.35 -16.67
N VAL A 7 -13.99 -4.46 -16.15
CA VAL A 7 -13.92 -3.98 -14.76
C VAL A 7 -14.20 -5.12 -13.77
N ARG A 8 -15.22 -5.94 -14.01
CA ARG A 8 -15.55 -7.10 -13.16
C ARG A 8 -14.40 -8.11 -13.13
N ASN A 9 -13.81 -8.39 -14.29
CA ASN A 9 -12.65 -9.27 -14.38
C ASN A 9 -11.45 -8.70 -13.62
N LYS A 10 -11.21 -7.38 -13.71
CA LYS A 10 -10.16 -6.69 -12.94
C LYS A 10 -10.42 -6.82 -11.43
N GLU A 11 -11.62 -6.55 -10.95
CA GLU A 11 -11.99 -6.66 -9.53
C GLU A 11 -11.80 -8.09 -8.99
N GLU A 12 -12.28 -9.08 -9.74
CA GLU A 12 -12.20 -10.48 -9.36
C GLU A 12 -10.75 -10.96 -9.28
N ASN A 13 -9.94 -10.61 -10.29
CA ASN A 13 -8.52 -10.95 -10.32
C ASN A 13 -7.75 -10.29 -9.18
N LEU A 14 -8.03 -9.01 -8.88
CA LEU A 14 -7.43 -8.31 -7.74
C LEU A 14 -7.82 -8.96 -6.41
N THR A 15 -9.08 -9.34 -6.24
CA THR A 15 -9.57 -10.01 -5.02
C THR A 15 -8.91 -11.36 -4.82
N LYS A 16 -8.72 -12.14 -5.90
CA LYS A 16 -7.97 -13.41 -5.87
C LYS A 16 -6.50 -13.20 -5.49
N ALA A 17 -5.84 -12.20 -6.09
CA ALA A 17 -4.46 -11.86 -5.77
C ALA A 17 -4.28 -11.44 -4.31
N ILE A 18 -5.18 -10.60 -3.78
CA ILE A 18 -5.18 -10.19 -2.37
C ILE A 18 -5.26 -11.41 -1.45
N ARG A 19 -6.23 -12.32 -1.69
CA ARG A 19 -6.36 -13.55 -0.90
C ARG A 19 -5.09 -14.40 -0.96
N ALA A 20 -4.51 -14.56 -2.14
CA ALA A 20 -3.27 -15.34 -2.30
C ALA A 20 -2.10 -14.73 -1.53
N TYR A 21 -1.97 -13.40 -1.52
CA TYR A 21 -0.95 -12.71 -0.71
C TYR A 21 -1.22 -12.82 0.79
N GLU A 22 -2.47 -12.69 1.24
CA GLU A 22 -2.85 -12.86 2.64
C GLU A 22 -2.56 -14.28 3.14
N GLU A 23 -2.86 -15.32 2.34
CA GLU A 23 -2.48 -16.70 2.66
C GLU A 23 -0.96 -16.89 2.68
N ALA A 24 -0.24 -16.31 1.72
CA ALA A 24 1.22 -16.38 1.68
C ALA A 24 1.87 -15.73 2.92
N LEU A 25 1.28 -14.66 3.45
CA LEU A 25 1.76 -13.97 4.67
C LEU A 25 1.54 -14.78 5.95
N LYS A 26 0.70 -15.82 5.95
CA LYS A 26 0.63 -16.77 7.08
C LYS A 26 1.89 -17.63 7.21
N ILE A 27 2.59 -17.84 6.10
CA ILE A 27 3.80 -18.68 6.03
C ILE A 27 5.06 -17.81 5.99
N ARG A 28 5.04 -16.77 5.14
CA ARG A 28 6.11 -15.79 5.01
C ARG A 28 5.98 -14.80 6.14
N THR A 29 6.63 -15.05 7.27
CA THR A 29 6.66 -14.10 8.39
C THR A 29 7.98 -13.30 8.37
N VAL A 30 8.04 -12.24 9.17
CA VAL A 30 9.26 -11.42 9.33
C VAL A 30 10.44 -12.27 9.82
N GLU A 31 10.17 -13.25 10.69
CA GLU A 31 11.20 -14.07 11.33
C GLU A 31 11.72 -15.16 10.40
N LYS A 32 10.84 -15.80 9.62
CA LYS A 32 11.21 -16.94 8.77
C LYS A 32 11.69 -16.52 7.38
N TYR A 33 11.03 -15.53 6.79
CA TYR A 33 11.26 -15.12 5.39
C TYR A 33 11.15 -13.61 5.23
N PRO A 34 12.02 -12.80 5.87
CA PRO A 34 11.88 -11.35 5.96
C PRO A 34 11.75 -10.67 4.59
N VAL A 35 12.60 -11.05 3.63
CA VAL A 35 12.58 -10.44 2.29
C VAL A 35 11.32 -10.84 1.53
N ASN A 36 10.90 -12.11 1.59
CA ASN A 36 9.67 -12.55 0.93
C ASN A 36 8.42 -11.96 1.57
N TYR A 37 8.43 -11.77 2.89
CA TYR A 37 7.39 -11.04 3.63
C TYR A 37 7.27 -9.61 3.06
N ALA A 38 8.38 -8.88 2.98
CA ALA A 38 8.40 -7.52 2.47
C ALA A 38 7.94 -7.43 0.99
N THR A 39 8.39 -8.35 0.14
CA THR A 39 7.94 -8.43 -1.26
C THR A 39 6.43 -8.67 -1.33
N THR A 40 5.93 -9.59 -0.50
CA THR A 40 4.50 -9.95 -0.48
C THR A 40 3.66 -8.77 0.02
N GLN A 41 4.12 -8.06 1.05
CA GLN A 41 3.48 -6.85 1.57
C GLN A 41 3.46 -5.71 0.54
N ASN A 42 4.56 -5.45 -0.16
CA ASN A 42 4.57 -4.43 -1.22
C ASN A 42 3.61 -4.77 -2.37
N ASN A 43 3.51 -6.05 -2.76
CA ASN A 43 2.58 -6.48 -3.80
C ASN A 43 1.12 -6.44 -3.33
N LEU A 44 0.87 -6.79 -2.07
CA LEU A 44 -0.45 -6.64 -1.43
C LEU A 44 -0.88 -5.16 -1.41
N GLY A 45 0.06 -4.25 -1.11
CA GLY A 45 -0.18 -2.81 -1.18
C GLY A 45 -0.57 -2.35 -2.58
N ASN A 46 0.11 -2.84 -3.62
CA ASN A 46 -0.21 -2.53 -5.01
C ASN A 46 -1.59 -3.05 -5.43
N ALA A 47 -1.94 -4.26 -5.01
CA ALA A 47 -3.24 -4.85 -5.29
C ALA A 47 -4.36 -4.03 -4.65
N TYR A 48 -4.21 -3.65 -3.37
CA TYR A 48 -5.16 -2.78 -2.68
C TYR A 48 -5.25 -1.38 -3.31
N ARG A 49 -4.12 -0.75 -3.65
CA ARG A 49 -4.11 0.56 -4.32
C ARG A 49 -4.86 0.52 -5.66
N THR A 50 -4.73 -0.57 -6.40
CA THR A 50 -5.44 -0.77 -7.68
C THR A 50 -6.92 -1.07 -7.46
N LEU A 51 -7.26 -1.85 -6.43
CA LEU A 51 -8.66 -2.12 -6.06
C LEU A 51 -9.39 -0.84 -5.61
N ALA A 52 -8.67 0.11 -5.01
CA ALA A 52 -9.20 1.41 -4.62
C ALA A 52 -9.69 2.27 -5.81
N GLU A 53 -9.22 2.00 -7.02
CA GLU A 53 -9.73 2.63 -8.26
C GLU A 53 -11.07 2.02 -8.71
N VAL A 54 -11.41 0.85 -8.17
CA VAL A 54 -12.61 0.08 -8.55
C VAL A 54 -13.70 0.24 -7.49
N ARG A 55 -13.36 0.12 -6.20
CA ARG A 55 -14.32 0.22 -5.09
C ARG A 55 -13.64 0.62 -3.78
N ASN A 56 -14.45 1.06 -2.81
CA ASN A 56 -14.05 1.36 -1.43
C ASN A 56 -12.71 2.11 -1.34
N LYS A 57 -12.59 3.25 -2.05
CA LYS A 57 -11.31 3.95 -2.28
C LYS A 57 -10.53 4.19 -0.97
N GLU A 58 -11.18 4.74 0.05
CA GLU A 58 -10.56 5.05 1.35
C GLU A 58 -10.04 3.80 2.08
N GLU A 59 -10.89 2.77 2.20
CA GLU A 59 -10.57 1.52 2.90
C GLU A 59 -9.38 0.82 2.24
N ASN A 60 -9.44 0.68 0.91
CA ASN A 60 -8.39 0.01 0.15
C ASN A 60 -7.08 0.80 0.15
N LEU A 61 -7.11 2.13 0.09
CA LEU A 61 -5.89 2.95 0.24
C LEU A 61 -5.29 2.83 1.63
N THR A 62 -6.12 2.77 2.68
CA THR A 62 -5.65 2.55 4.06
C THR A 62 -4.96 1.20 4.22
N LYS A 63 -5.54 0.14 3.64
CA LYS A 63 -4.93 -1.20 3.59
C LYS A 63 -3.62 -1.20 2.80
N ALA A 64 -3.56 -0.49 1.68
CA ALA A 64 -2.34 -0.36 0.88
C ALA A 64 -1.20 0.31 1.67
N ILE A 65 -1.50 1.41 2.36
CA ILE A 65 -0.55 2.14 3.21
C ILE A 65 0.05 1.22 4.26
N ARG A 66 -0.79 0.47 5.00
CA ARG A 66 -0.33 -0.47 6.03
C ARG A 66 0.61 -1.53 5.44
N ALA A 67 0.26 -2.09 4.28
CA ALA A 67 1.10 -3.10 3.63
C ALA A 67 2.46 -2.53 3.21
N TYR A 68 2.52 -1.33 2.64
CA TYR A 68 3.81 -0.69 2.32
C TYR A 68 4.63 -0.37 3.59
N GLU A 69 3.98 0.06 4.67
CA GLU A 69 4.64 0.30 5.96
C GLU A 69 5.27 -0.98 6.54
N GLU A 70 4.60 -2.13 6.43
CA GLU A 70 5.16 -3.42 6.82
C GLU A 70 6.36 -3.81 5.95
N ALA A 71 6.30 -3.60 4.63
CA ALA A 71 7.43 -3.86 3.75
C ALA A 71 8.66 -3.00 4.10
N LEU A 72 8.44 -1.74 4.49
CA LEU A 72 9.49 -0.78 4.88
C LEU A 72 10.13 -1.08 6.25
N LYS A 73 9.62 -2.03 7.03
CA LYS A 73 10.34 -2.55 8.20
C LYS A 73 11.55 -3.40 7.81
N ILE A 74 11.54 -3.98 6.61
CA ILE A 74 12.58 -4.87 6.10
C ILE A 74 13.39 -4.18 5.00
N TYR A 75 12.70 -3.55 4.05
CA TYR A 75 13.36 -2.72 3.05
C TYR A 75 13.82 -1.44 3.72
N THR A 76 15.13 -1.31 3.89
CA THR A 76 15.78 -0.10 4.40
C THR A 76 16.72 0.47 3.34
N VAL A 77 17.12 1.73 3.52
CA VAL A 77 18.05 2.40 2.60
C VAL A 77 19.39 1.65 2.52
N GLU A 78 19.84 1.08 3.63
CA GLU A 78 21.15 0.45 3.76
C GLU A 78 21.19 -0.95 3.14
N LYS A 79 20.12 -1.74 3.30
CA LYS A 79 20.08 -3.14 2.85
C LYS A 79 19.41 -3.34 1.50
N TYR A 80 18.40 -2.55 1.18
CA TYR A 80 17.58 -2.71 -0.02
C TYR A 80 17.16 -1.34 -0.61
N PRO A 81 18.11 -0.48 -1.02
CA PRO A 81 17.84 0.90 -1.40
C PRO A 81 16.81 1.03 -2.54
N VAL A 82 16.88 0.16 -3.54
CA VAL A 82 15.95 0.16 -4.68
C VAL A 82 14.52 -0.22 -4.25
N ASN A 83 14.39 -1.27 -3.45
CA ASN A 83 13.08 -1.70 -2.93
C ASN A 83 12.50 -0.66 -1.96
N TYR A 84 13.35 -0.04 -1.14
CA TYR A 84 12.97 1.06 -0.25
C TYR A 84 12.40 2.23 -1.06
N ALA A 85 13.15 2.75 -2.03
CA ALA A 85 12.72 3.88 -2.86
C ALA A 85 11.40 3.57 -3.61
N THR A 86 11.29 2.37 -4.18
CA THR A 86 10.07 1.94 -4.86
C THR A 86 8.88 1.87 -3.91
N THR A 87 9.06 1.28 -2.72
CA THR A 87 8.00 1.14 -1.74
C THR A 87 7.59 2.50 -1.15
N GLN A 88 8.54 3.42 -0.95
CA GLN A 88 8.26 4.80 -0.54
C GLN A 88 7.47 5.57 -1.61
N ASN A 89 7.82 5.42 -2.89
CA ASN A 89 7.05 6.02 -3.99
C ASN A 89 5.60 5.52 -4.00
N ASN A 90 5.42 4.20 -3.87
CA ASN A 90 4.08 3.59 -3.79
C ASN A 90 3.28 4.10 -2.58
N LEU A 91 3.94 4.23 -1.42
CA LEU A 91 3.35 4.78 -0.20
C LEU A 91 2.94 6.25 -0.39
N GLY A 92 3.80 7.07 -1.00
CA GLY A 92 3.49 8.45 -1.35
C GLY A 92 2.28 8.56 -2.27
N ASN A 93 2.22 7.74 -3.33
CA ASN A 93 1.08 7.68 -4.24
C ASN A 93 -0.23 7.29 -3.52
N ALA A 94 -0.17 6.34 -2.59
CA ALA A 94 -1.34 5.93 -1.81
C ALA A 94 -1.85 7.07 -0.91
N TYR A 95 -0.95 7.80 -0.24
CA TYR A 95 -1.33 8.96 0.56
C TYR A 95 -1.91 10.11 -0.28
N SER A 96 -1.31 10.41 -1.44
CA SER A 96 -1.82 11.43 -2.35
C SER A 96 -3.25 11.11 -2.78
N ARG A 97 -3.51 9.87 -3.21
CA ARG A 97 -4.85 9.42 -3.60
C ARG A 97 -5.84 9.40 -2.43
N LEU A 98 -5.38 9.14 -1.21
CA LEU A 98 -6.23 9.15 -0.02
C LEU A 98 -6.64 10.59 0.33
N ALA A 99 -5.75 11.56 0.13
CA ALA A 99 -6.04 12.98 0.35
C ALA A 99 -7.07 13.55 -0.63
N GLU A 100 -7.27 12.92 -1.79
CA GLU A 100 -8.32 13.25 -2.76
C GLU A 100 -9.71 12.74 -2.36
N VAL A 101 -9.81 11.77 -1.44
CA VAL A 101 -11.12 11.26 -1.00
C VAL A 101 -11.81 12.35 -0.18
N PRO A 102 -12.99 12.85 -0.60
CA PRO A 102 -13.74 13.81 0.18
C PRO A 102 -14.26 13.12 1.45
N THR A 103 -13.66 13.40 2.60
CA THR A 103 -14.14 12.92 3.91
C THR A 103 -14.71 14.07 4.71
N VAL A 104 -15.87 13.81 5.33
CA VAL A 104 -16.57 14.74 6.23
C VAL A 104 -15.92 14.59 7.62
N ASP A 105 -15.45 15.71 8.19
CA ASP A 105 -15.03 15.91 9.59
C ASP A 105 -13.66 15.39 10.11
N LEU A 106 -13.00 16.29 10.86
CA LEU A 106 -11.98 16.19 11.93
C LEU A 106 -10.75 15.26 11.79
N LEU A 107 -10.87 14.08 11.18
CA LEU A 107 -9.77 13.13 10.93
C LEU A 107 -8.70 13.69 9.97
N ARG A 108 -9.08 14.65 9.11
CA ARG A 108 -8.20 15.34 8.16
C ARG A 108 -6.99 16.00 8.83
N PHE A 109 -7.13 16.57 10.03
CA PHE A 109 -6.00 17.19 10.72
C PHE A 109 -4.99 16.15 11.19
N GLY A 110 -5.44 15.04 11.76
CA GLY A 110 -4.56 13.97 12.25
C GLY A 110 -3.84 13.24 11.13
N ILE A 111 -4.57 12.86 10.06
CA ILE A 111 -4.01 12.12 8.92
C ILE A 111 -3.10 13.02 8.10
N LYS A 112 -3.53 14.24 7.74
CA LYS A 112 -2.70 15.19 6.98
C LYS A 112 -1.45 15.58 7.76
N ARG A 113 -1.52 15.76 9.09
CA ARG A 113 -0.35 16.00 9.95
C ARG A 113 0.61 14.81 9.96
N LYS A 114 0.11 13.58 10.09
CA LYS A 114 0.95 12.38 10.02
C LYS A 114 1.62 12.22 8.65
N ILE A 115 0.89 12.49 7.56
CA ILE A 115 1.43 12.45 6.18
C ILE A 115 2.53 13.50 6.00
N LEU A 116 2.25 14.76 6.34
CA LEU A 116 3.21 15.86 6.22
C LEU A 116 4.46 15.63 7.08
N GLN A 117 4.27 15.18 8.32
CA GLN A 117 5.39 14.91 9.22
C GLN A 117 6.25 13.74 8.70
N LYS A 118 5.63 12.67 8.19
CA LYS A 118 6.36 11.55 7.62
C LYS A 118 7.08 11.93 6.32
N GLN A 119 6.46 12.73 5.45
CA GLN A 119 7.11 13.29 4.25
C GLN A 119 8.28 14.22 4.60
N TYR A 120 8.13 15.06 5.63
CA TYR A 120 9.19 15.94 6.12
C TYR A 120 10.39 15.17 6.69
N GLU A 121 10.14 14.15 7.51
CA GLU A 121 11.20 13.26 7.99
C GLU A 121 11.85 12.47 6.85
N LEU A 122 11.11 12.15 5.78
CA LEU A 122 11.64 11.49 4.60
C LEU A 122 12.59 12.39 3.81
N MET A 123 12.23 13.67 3.62
CA MET A 123 13.07 14.64 2.92
C MET A 123 14.37 14.97 3.67
N LYS A 124 14.39 14.87 4.99
CA LYS A 124 15.60 15.09 5.81
C LYS A 124 16.64 13.97 5.72
N ARG A 125 16.26 12.80 5.20
CA ARG A 125 17.14 11.61 5.13
C ARG A 125 17.75 11.41 3.73
N LEU A 126 17.47 12.32 2.79
CA LEU A 126 18.13 12.45 1.50
C LEU A 126 19.21 13.53 1.60
#